data_AF-A0A0T6B8W8-F1
#
_entry.id   AF-A0A0T6B8W8-F1
#
_cell.length_a   1.000
_cell.length_b   1.000
_cell.length_c   1.000
_cell.angle_alpha   90.00
_cell.angle_beta   90.00
_cell.angle_gamma   90.00
#
_symmetry.space_group_name_H-M   'P 1'
#
loop_
_entity.id
_entity.type
_entity.pdbx_description
1 polymer ?
#
loop_
_entity_poly.entity_id
_entity_poly.type
_entity_poly.pdbx_seq_one_letter_code
_entity_poly.pdbx_strand_id
1 'polypeptide(L)'
;MEMADPSTERFKIRARDYRERLNLLFRRSYLRHGFSGTEILALDGIEGKDLIVHFNVHIDPTYIDADADDLKELLRKEITLEESLYFRNLTIDAKSLEVKESDTPIHSTTTPKATTPKPEPVTKLPEPPRRCSKLQLPYCNRLPYNITTYPNIFGHKTLSDVQNNMITFREIADAECFNYAYDFVCNLLQPSCIKGVKEDVMVLPCKSFCREFMQ
;
A
#
# COMPACT_ATOMS: atom_id res chain seq x y z
N MET A 1 30.94 -2.46 -7.49
CA MET A 1 29.84 -1.47 -7.60
C MET A 1 28.52 -2.24 -7.68
N GLU A 2 28.23 -3.07 -6.68
CA GLU A 2 27.18 -4.11 -6.75
C GLU A 2 25.88 -3.66 -6.07
N MET A 3 25.94 -2.65 -5.20
CA MET A 3 24.78 -2.09 -4.50
C MET A 3 23.99 -1.06 -5.31
N ALA A 4 24.48 -0.62 -6.48
CA ALA A 4 23.78 0.33 -7.33
C ALA A 4 22.96 -0.33 -8.45
N ASP A 5 23.10 -1.66 -8.63
CA ASP A 5 22.38 -2.39 -9.67
C ASP A 5 21.08 -3.00 -9.09
N PRO A 6 19.90 -2.50 -9.51
CA PRO A 6 18.61 -2.94 -8.99
C PRO A 6 18.24 -4.38 -9.37
N SER A 7 18.93 -4.97 -10.35
CA SER A 7 18.70 -6.35 -10.78
C SER A 7 19.38 -7.38 -9.85
N THR A 8 20.35 -6.95 -9.05
CA THR A 8 21.11 -7.83 -8.15
C THR A 8 20.27 -8.27 -6.95
N GLU A 9 20.43 -9.52 -6.53
CA GLU A 9 19.77 -10.03 -5.32
C GLU A 9 20.18 -9.27 -4.06
N ARG A 10 21.43 -8.80 -4.00
CA ARG A 10 21.92 -7.98 -2.88
C ARG A 10 21.19 -6.65 -2.77
N PHE A 11 20.99 -5.94 -3.89
CA PHE A 11 20.16 -4.74 -3.92
C PHE A 11 18.73 -5.05 -3.47
N LYS A 12 18.09 -6.07 -4.04
CA LYS A 12 16.69 -6.41 -3.73
C LYS A 12 16.49 -6.72 -2.25
N ILE A 13 17.41 -7.48 -1.64
CA ILE A 13 17.34 -7.82 -0.22
C ILE A 13 17.50 -6.57 0.64
N ARG A 14 18.51 -5.72 0.36
CA ARG A 14 18.76 -4.49 1.13
C ARG A 14 17.66 -3.46 0.95
N ALA A 15 17.19 -3.25 -0.29
CA ALA A 15 16.08 -2.36 -0.60
C ALA A 15 14.80 -2.83 0.11
N ARG A 16 14.54 -4.15 0.14
CA ARG A 16 13.41 -4.71 0.91
C ARG A 16 13.55 -4.40 2.40
N ASP A 17 14.72 -4.60 3.01
CA ASP A 17 14.94 -4.31 4.43
C ASP A 17 14.66 -2.84 4.77
N TYR A 18 15.24 -1.90 4.01
CA TYR A 18 15.00 -0.47 4.21
C TYR A 18 13.53 -0.09 3.99
N ARG A 19 12.89 -0.66 2.97
CA ARG A 19 11.47 -0.43 2.69
C ARG A 19 10.59 -0.88 3.84
N GLU A 20 10.80 -2.07 4.39
CA GLU A 20 9.97 -2.56 5.50
C GLU A 20 10.16 -1.74 6.77
N ARG A 21 11.38 -1.27 7.07
CA ARG A 21 11.64 -0.38 8.21
C ARG A 21 10.91 0.94 8.09
N LEU A 22 10.99 1.59 6.91
CA LEU A 22 10.28 2.84 6.63
C LEU A 22 8.76 2.63 6.67
N ASN A 23 8.26 1.54 6.09
CA ASN A 23 6.84 1.20 6.16
C ASN A 23 6.34 1.03 7.60
N LEU A 24 7.11 0.35 8.45
CA LEU A 24 6.75 0.16 9.86
C LEU A 24 6.71 1.50 10.62
N LEU A 25 7.70 2.37 10.38
CA LEU A 25 7.76 3.71 10.97
C LEU A 25 6.50 4.52 10.61
N PHE A 26 6.19 4.65 9.32
CA PHE A 26 5.06 5.47 8.87
C PHE A 26 3.70 4.86 9.27
N ARG A 27 3.54 3.53 9.18
CA ARG A 27 2.29 2.84 9.60
C ARG A 27 2.01 2.95 11.10
N ARG A 28 3.03 3.13 11.93
CA ARG A 28 2.88 3.30 13.38
C ARG A 28 2.88 4.77 13.83
N SER A 29 2.93 5.70 12.88
CA SER A 29 2.94 7.13 13.15
C SER A 29 1.55 7.78 13.09
N TYR A 30 1.49 9.10 13.26
CA TYR A 30 0.28 9.87 13.01
C TYR A 30 -0.10 9.93 11.52
N LEU A 31 0.87 9.71 10.61
CA LEU A 31 0.65 9.66 9.15
C LEU A 31 -0.03 8.38 8.65
N ARG A 32 -0.27 7.39 9.53
CA ARG A 32 -0.73 6.04 9.17
C ARG A 32 -1.99 5.98 8.30
N HIS A 33 -2.88 6.96 8.41
CA HIS A 33 -4.16 6.95 7.70
C HIS A 33 -4.05 7.38 6.24
N GLY A 34 -3.08 8.24 5.90
CA GLY A 34 -2.79 8.61 4.51
C GLY A 34 -1.62 7.84 3.92
N PHE A 35 -0.78 7.21 4.74
CA PHE A 35 0.39 6.50 4.25
C PHE A 35 0.02 5.27 3.41
N SER A 36 0.45 5.27 2.14
CA SER A 36 0.18 4.20 1.18
C SER A 36 1.37 3.25 0.99
N GLY A 37 2.60 3.73 1.18
CA GLY A 37 3.80 2.89 1.05
C GLY A 37 5.08 3.67 0.76
N THR A 38 6.19 2.96 0.83
CA THR A 38 7.53 3.47 0.49
C THR A 38 8.10 2.73 -0.72
N GLU A 39 8.75 3.44 -1.62
CA GLU A 39 9.50 2.89 -2.74
C GLU A 39 11.00 3.24 -2.60
N ILE A 40 11.89 2.26 -2.71
CA ILE A 40 13.33 2.50 -2.74
C ILE A 40 13.78 2.69 -4.19
N LEU A 41 14.33 3.86 -4.49
CA LEU A 41 14.74 4.27 -5.83
C LEU A 41 16.18 3.84 -6.12
N ALA A 42 17.08 4.10 -5.18
CA ALA A 42 18.51 3.83 -5.33
C ALA A 42 19.20 3.61 -3.98
N LEU A 43 20.29 2.85 -4.02
CA LEU A 43 21.18 2.56 -2.91
C LEU A 43 22.59 2.91 -3.35
N ASP A 44 23.03 4.12 -3.02
CA ASP A 44 24.32 4.66 -3.45
C ASP A 44 25.34 4.52 -2.32
N GLY A 45 26.22 3.54 -2.43
CA GLY A 45 27.22 3.30 -1.40
C GLY A 45 28.23 2.23 -1.76
N ILE A 46 29.29 2.18 -0.95
CA ILE A 46 30.38 1.20 -1.08
C ILE A 46 30.24 0.21 0.08
N GLU A 47 30.51 -1.07 -0.19
CA GLU A 47 30.37 -2.13 0.81
C GLU A 47 31.28 -1.87 2.01
N GLY A 48 30.70 -1.90 3.22
CA GLY A 48 31.40 -1.64 4.47
C GLY A 48 31.66 -0.15 4.78
N LYS A 49 31.09 0.78 4.00
CA LYS A 49 31.16 2.23 4.21
C LYS A 49 29.76 2.85 4.20
N ASP A 50 29.71 4.16 4.03
CA ASP A 50 28.49 4.94 3.97
C ASP A 50 27.60 4.52 2.79
N LEU A 51 26.30 4.49 3.07
CA LEU A 51 25.24 4.16 2.12
C LEU A 51 24.20 5.27 2.15
N ILE A 52 23.91 5.82 0.98
CA ILE A 52 22.83 6.78 0.76
C ILE A 52 21.62 6.01 0.22
N VAL A 53 20.47 6.23 0.83
CA VAL A 53 19.20 5.59 0.45
C VAL A 53 18.28 6.64 -0.15
N HIS A 54 17.95 6.48 -1.42
CA HIS A 54 16.97 7.31 -2.11
C HIS A 54 15.62 6.61 -2.10
N PHE A 55 14.58 7.27 -1.61
CA PHE A 55 13.25 6.68 -1.47
C PHE A 55 12.13 7.70 -1.66
N ASN A 56 10.97 7.20 -2.07
CA ASN A 56 9.72 7.93 -2.12
C ASN A 56 8.77 7.43 -1.03
N VAL A 57 7.99 8.35 -0.46
CA VAL A 57 6.92 8.08 0.50
C VAL A 57 5.62 8.53 -0.15
N HIS A 58 4.63 7.65 -0.21
CA HIS A 58 3.33 7.96 -0.79
C HIS A 58 2.31 8.24 0.30
N ILE A 59 1.71 9.43 0.27
CA ILE A 59 0.66 9.87 1.19
C ILE A 59 -0.55 10.29 0.38
N ASP A 60 -1.72 9.81 0.78
CA ASP A 60 -3.00 10.20 0.25
C ASP A 60 -3.54 11.42 1.02
N PRO A 61 -3.61 12.60 0.37
CA PRO A 61 -4.05 13.85 1.01
C PRO A 61 -5.53 13.81 1.41
N THR A 62 -6.31 12.84 0.93
CA THR A 62 -7.72 12.68 1.30
C THR A 62 -7.89 12.31 2.78
N TYR A 63 -6.90 11.65 3.37
CA TYR A 63 -6.97 11.13 4.73
C TYR A 63 -6.14 11.93 5.74
N ILE A 64 -5.11 12.61 5.28
CA ILE A 64 -4.25 13.46 6.11
C ILE A 64 -3.63 14.56 5.27
N ASP A 65 -3.66 15.78 5.79
CA ASP A 65 -2.86 16.88 5.25
C ASP A 65 -1.47 16.76 5.86
N ALA A 66 -0.48 16.43 5.03
CA ALA A 66 0.89 16.20 5.47
C ALA A 66 1.86 16.77 4.44
N ASP A 67 2.82 17.56 4.89
CA ASP A 67 3.83 18.22 4.06
C ASP A 67 5.22 17.58 4.22
N ALA A 68 6.21 18.08 3.48
CA ALA A 68 7.58 17.58 3.60
C ALA A 68 8.19 17.78 5.01
N ASP A 69 7.77 18.79 5.76
CA ASP A 69 8.28 19.07 7.09
C ASP A 69 7.75 18.06 8.12
N ASP A 70 6.49 17.62 8.00
CA ASP A 70 5.91 16.54 8.81
C ASP A 70 6.71 15.24 8.70
N LEU A 71 7.05 14.85 7.46
CA LEU A 71 7.86 13.64 7.19
C LEU A 71 9.26 13.78 7.75
N LYS A 72 9.85 14.96 7.56
CA LYS A 72 11.19 15.28 8.03
C LYS A 72 11.26 15.24 9.55
N GLU A 73 10.27 15.77 10.25
CA GLU A 73 10.21 15.74 11.71
C GLU A 73 10.10 14.29 12.22
N LEU A 74 9.24 13.49 11.61
CA LEU A 74 9.02 12.10 11.98
C LEU A 74 10.29 11.25 11.81
N LEU A 75 10.95 11.36 10.65
CA LEU A 75 12.21 10.66 10.37
C LEU A 75 13.33 11.14 11.29
N ARG A 76 13.45 12.46 11.47
CA ARG A 76 14.49 13.04 12.34
C ARG A 76 14.32 12.57 13.78
N LYS A 77 13.09 12.59 14.30
CA LYS A 77 12.78 12.11 15.64
C LYS A 77 13.27 10.69 15.82
N GLU A 78 12.92 9.80 14.89
CA GLU A 78 13.31 8.38 14.98
C GLU A 78 14.82 8.17 14.86
N ILE A 79 15.50 8.86 13.94
CA ILE A 79 16.96 8.77 13.72
C ILE A 79 17.75 9.26 14.94
N THR A 80 17.22 10.22 15.69
CA THR A 80 17.88 10.77 16.88
C THR A 80 17.66 9.97 18.16
N LEU A 81 16.80 8.95 18.15
CA LEU A 81 16.59 8.09 19.32
C LEU A 81 17.82 7.22 19.58
N GLU A 82 18.24 7.15 20.85
CA GLU A 82 19.31 6.23 21.28
C GLU A 82 18.95 4.77 20.97
N GLU A 83 17.67 4.41 21.09
CA GLU A 83 17.13 3.08 20.76
C GLU A 83 15.94 3.18 19.81
N SER A 84 16.21 3.33 18.51
CA SER A 84 15.18 3.26 17.48
C SER A 84 14.58 1.85 17.38
N LEU A 85 13.24 1.77 17.36
CA LEU A 85 12.53 0.50 17.17
C LEU A 85 12.53 0.06 15.69
N TYR A 86 12.65 1.01 14.75
CA TYR A 86 12.56 0.75 13.31
C TYR A 86 13.95 0.68 12.64
N PHE A 87 14.91 1.50 13.08
CA PHE A 87 16.27 1.57 12.55
C PHE A 87 17.28 0.86 13.46
N ARG A 88 16.88 -0.26 14.06
CA ARG A 88 17.79 -1.11 14.85
C ARG A 88 19.01 -1.52 14.04
N ASN A 89 20.19 -1.42 14.66
CA ASN A 89 21.50 -1.75 14.08
C ASN A 89 21.89 -0.87 12.87
N LEU A 90 21.34 0.34 12.78
CA LEU A 90 21.74 1.34 11.79
C LEU A 90 22.25 2.59 12.51
N THR A 91 23.34 3.15 12.01
CA THR A 91 23.83 4.47 12.41
C THR A 91 23.53 5.42 11.26
N ILE A 92 22.67 6.40 11.49
CA ILE A 92 22.22 7.33 10.45
C ILE A 92 22.66 8.74 10.86
N ASP A 93 23.34 9.45 9.96
CA ASP A 93 23.70 10.85 10.19
C ASP A 93 22.44 11.72 10.08
N ALA A 94 22.01 12.34 11.19
CA ALA A 94 20.84 13.20 11.21
C ALA A 94 20.97 14.46 10.32
N LYS A 95 22.18 14.81 9.87
CA LYS A 95 22.43 15.93 8.94
C LYS A 95 22.28 15.54 7.48
N SER A 96 22.31 14.24 7.15
CA SER A 96 22.16 13.76 5.78
C SER A 96 20.70 13.59 5.34
N LEU A 97 19.74 13.78 6.25
CA LEU A 97 18.31 13.70 5.95
C LEU A 97 17.83 14.92 5.15
N GLU A 98 17.50 14.67 3.88
CA GLU A 98 16.80 15.62 3.01
C GLU A 98 15.42 15.07 2.62
N VAL A 99 14.37 15.86 2.83
CA VAL A 99 13.01 15.56 2.38
C VAL A 99 12.56 16.72 1.50
N LYS A 100 12.00 16.39 0.33
CA LYS A 100 11.49 17.36 -0.63
C LYS A 100 10.16 16.84 -1.15
N GLU A 101 9.22 17.74 -1.36
CA GLU A 101 7.98 17.40 -2.06
C GLU A 101 8.29 17.03 -3.51
N SER A 102 7.61 16.01 -4.01
CA SER A 102 7.66 15.68 -5.42
C SER A 102 6.43 16.26 -6.10
N ASP A 103 6.62 17.24 -7.00
CA ASP A 103 5.57 17.86 -7.82
C ASP A 103 4.92 16.90 -8.84
N THR A 104 5.21 15.60 -8.77
CA THR A 104 4.64 14.59 -9.65
C THR A 104 3.29 14.10 -9.09
N PRO A 105 2.17 14.30 -9.81
CA PRO A 105 0.91 13.65 -9.48
C PRO A 105 1.11 12.13 -9.38
N ILE A 106 0.37 11.46 -8.49
CA ILE A 106 0.47 10.04 -8.07
C ILE A 106 0.11 9.04 -9.20
N HIS A 107 0.47 9.33 -10.45
CA HIS A 107 0.32 8.42 -11.57
C HIS A 107 1.57 8.40 -12.45
N SER A 108 2.66 7.84 -11.92
CA SER A 108 3.80 7.37 -12.70
C SER A 108 4.63 6.38 -11.88
N THR A 109 4.21 5.12 -11.81
CA THR A 109 5.12 4.03 -11.45
C THR A 109 6.08 3.81 -12.63
N THR A 110 7.35 4.12 -12.41
CA THR A 110 8.47 3.84 -13.31
C THR A 110 8.84 2.36 -13.24
N THR A 111 8.50 1.59 -14.28
CA THR A 111 9.21 0.37 -14.65
C THR A 111 10.50 0.75 -15.42
N PRO A 112 11.60 -0.03 -15.32
CA PRO A 112 12.85 0.26 -16.01
C PRO A 112 12.70 0.24 -17.53
N LYS A 113 13.32 1.24 -18.15
CA LYS A 113 13.43 1.53 -19.56
C LYS A 113 13.90 0.31 -20.37
N ALA A 114 12.98 -0.40 -21.01
CA ALA A 114 13.24 -1.09 -22.27
C ALA A 114 12.80 -0.17 -23.41
N THR A 115 13.76 0.15 -24.27
CA THR A 115 13.71 0.94 -25.51
C THR A 115 12.31 1.37 -25.99
N THR A 116 12.01 2.66 -25.85
CA THR A 116 10.74 3.28 -26.28
C THR A 116 10.75 3.56 -27.78
N PRO A 117 9.82 3.01 -28.58
CA PRO A 117 9.18 3.77 -29.64
C PRO A 117 8.19 4.74 -28.97
N LYS A 118 8.27 6.01 -29.36
CA LYS A 118 7.30 7.12 -29.23
C LYS A 118 5.96 6.78 -28.52
N PRO A 119 5.57 7.49 -27.44
CA PRO A 119 4.32 7.22 -26.73
C PRO A 119 3.11 7.61 -27.58
N GLU A 120 2.30 6.63 -27.96
CA GLU A 120 0.89 6.83 -28.30
C GLU A 120 0.06 6.85 -27.00
N PRO A 121 -1.02 7.64 -26.95
CA PRO A 121 -1.86 7.75 -25.78
C PRO A 121 -2.58 6.42 -25.53
N VAL A 122 -2.20 5.70 -24.48
CA VAL A 122 -2.96 4.53 -24.02
C VAL A 122 -4.21 5.05 -23.32
N THR A 123 -5.29 5.16 -24.09
CA THR A 123 -6.65 5.27 -23.58
C THR A 123 -6.92 4.03 -22.72
N LYS A 124 -6.77 4.12 -21.40
CA LYS A 124 -7.34 3.13 -20.48
C LYS A 124 -8.85 3.11 -20.77
N LEU A 125 -9.34 2.01 -21.33
CA LEU A 125 -10.77 1.81 -21.57
C LEU A 125 -11.50 2.06 -20.24
N PRO A 126 -12.58 2.86 -20.20
CA PRO A 126 -13.33 3.08 -18.97
C PRO A 126 -13.74 1.74 -18.36
N GLU A 127 -13.58 1.59 -17.05
CA GLU A 127 -13.95 0.35 -16.36
C GLU A 127 -15.43 0.04 -16.63
N PRO A 128 -15.76 -1.23 -16.91
CA PRO A 128 -17.13 -1.60 -17.20
C PRO A 128 -18.03 -1.24 -16.01
N PRO A 129 -19.27 -0.77 -16.28
CA PRO A 129 -20.18 -0.35 -15.21
C PRO A 129 -20.47 -1.52 -14.28
N ARG A 130 -20.54 -1.23 -12.97
CA ARG A 130 -20.80 -2.26 -11.96
C ARG A 130 -22.14 -2.94 -12.17
N ARG A 131 -22.15 -4.26 -12.01
CA ARG A 131 -23.35 -5.10 -12.03
C ARG A 131 -23.41 -6.01 -10.82
N CYS A 132 -24.58 -6.13 -10.22
CA CYS A 132 -24.81 -7.10 -9.15
C CYS A 132 -24.75 -8.53 -9.71
N SER A 133 -24.02 -9.39 -9.04
CA SER A 133 -23.92 -10.82 -9.32
C SER A 133 -24.12 -11.62 -8.02
N LYS A 134 -24.32 -12.94 -8.13
CA LYS A 134 -24.48 -13.78 -6.93
C LYS A 134 -23.16 -13.91 -6.19
N LEU A 135 -23.25 -14.01 -4.86
CA LEU A 135 -22.13 -14.40 -4.03
C LEU A 135 -21.67 -15.82 -4.42
N GLN A 136 -20.41 -15.96 -4.81
CA GLN A 136 -19.85 -17.22 -5.31
C GLN A 136 -18.55 -17.65 -4.64
N LEU A 137 -17.95 -16.83 -3.76
CA LEU A 137 -16.74 -17.22 -3.05
C LEU A 137 -17.10 -18.14 -1.88
N PRO A 138 -16.67 -19.42 -1.88
CA PRO A 138 -17.04 -20.36 -0.82
C PRO A 138 -16.56 -19.91 0.56
N TYR A 139 -15.42 -19.21 0.61
CA TYR A 139 -14.87 -18.68 1.85
C TYR A 139 -15.82 -17.69 2.53
N CYS A 140 -16.53 -16.84 1.77
CA CYS A 140 -17.37 -15.76 2.30
C CYS A 140 -18.87 -16.11 2.38
N ASN A 141 -19.22 -17.39 2.48
CA ASN A 141 -20.61 -17.86 2.41
C ASN A 141 -21.49 -17.53 3.64
N ARG A 142 -20.95 -16.95 4.72
CA ARG A 142 -21.70 -16.62 5.94
C ARG A 142 -22.18 -15.17 6.01
N LEU A 143 -21.96 -14.39 4.95
CA LEU A 143 -22.42 -13.01 4.86
C LEU A 143 -23.96 -12.92 4.91
N PRO A 144 -24.52 -11.82 5.46
CA PRO A 144 -25.97 -11.65 5.60
C PRO A 144 -26.70 -11.32 4.28
N TYR A 145 -25.99 -11.29 3.15
CA TYR A 145 -26.51 -11.01 1.81
C TYR A 145 -26.00 -12.03 0.79
N ASN A 146 -26.69 -12.12 -0.35
CA ASN A 146 -26.42 -13.10 -1.40
C ASN A 146 -26.03 -12.49 -2.75
N ILE A 147 -25.94 -11.16 -2.83
CA ILE A 147 -25.57 -10.42 -4.05
C ILE A 147 -24.37 -9.52 -3.77
N THR A 148 -23.45 -9.47 -4.73
CA THR A 148 -22.21 -8.71 -4.66
C THR A 148 -21.92 -8.01 -5.99
N THR A 149 -20.87 -7.23 -6.07
CA THR A 149 -20.47 -6.57 -7.31
C THR A 149 -18.95 -6.41 -7.42
N TYR A 150 -18.48 -6.29 -8.65
CA TYR A 150 -17.10 -5.99 -9.02
C TYR A 150 -17.06 -4.79 -9.98
N PRO A 151 -15.98 -4.01 -10.01
CA PRO A 151 -14.77 -4.18 -9.21
C PRO A 151 -14.99 -3.86 -7.72
N ASN A 152 -14.32 -4.62 -6.86
CA ASN A 152 -14.28 -4.34 -5.42
C ASN A 152 -13.23 -3.26 -5.10
N ILE A 153 -13.05 -2.93 -3.81
CA ILE A 153 -12.13 -1.84 -3.41
C ILE A 153 -10.65 -2.12 -3.71
N PHE A 154 -10.28 -3.38 -3.92
CA PHE A 154 -8.93 -3.81 -4.26
C PHE A 154 -8.69 -3.86 -5.77
N GLY A 155 -9.67 -3.45 -6.58
CA GLY A 155 -9.58 -3.48 -8.03
C GLY A 155 -9.73 -4.87 -8.65
N HIS A 156 -10.12 -5.89 -7.87
CA HIS A 156 -10.44 -7.20 -8.42
C HIS A 156 -11.70 -7.07 -9.29
N LYS A 157 -11.61 -7.48 -10.55
CA LYS A 157 -12.70 -7.36 -11.54
C LYS A 157 -13.55 -8.62 -11.59
N THR A 158 -12.99 -9.74 -11.16
CA THR A 158 -13.64 -11.05 -11.19
C THR A 158 -13.43 -11.82 -9.89
N LEU A 159 -14.25 -12.85 -9.69
CA LEU A 159 -14.05 -13.82 -8.62
C LEU A 159 -12.69 -14.52 -8.71
N SER A 160 -12.19 -14.76 -9.93
CA SER A 160 -10.89 -15.39 -10.14
C SER A 160 -9.75 -14.52 -9.59
N ASP A 161 -9.82 -13.21 -9.78
CA ASP A 161 -8.83 -12.27 -9.24
C ASP A 161 -8.80 -12.31 -7.71
N VAL A 162 -9.99 -12.38 -7.10
CA VAL A 162 -10.13 -12.55 -5.65
C VAL A 162 -9.52 -13.87 -5.20
N GLN A 163 -9.82 -14.97 -5.89
CA GLN A 163 -9.32 -16.31 -5.57
C GLN A 163 -7.79 -16.40 -5.61
N ASN A 164 -7.17 -15.75 -6.59
CA ASN A 164 -5.71 -15.70 -6.73
C ASN A 164 -5.01 -15.02 -5.54
N ASN A 165 -5.70 -14.11 -4.86
CA ASN A 165 -5.16 -13.37 -3.71
C ASN A 165 -5.69 -13.87 -2.35
N MET A 166 -6.42 -15.00 -2.33
CA MET A 166 -7.10 -15.49 -1.12
C MET A 166 -6.19 -15.81 0.05
N ILE A 167 -4.95 -16.23 -0.19
CA ILE A 167 -4.03 -16.65 0.87
C ILE A 167 -3.82 -15.49 1.86
N THR A 168 -3.48 -14.30 1.35
CA THR A 168 -3.25 -13.10 2.18
C THR A 168 -4.50 -12.68 2.96
N PHE A 169 -5.69 -12.77 2.35
CA PHE A 169 -6.93 -12.38 3.05
C PHE A 169 -7.34 -13.36 4.14
N ARG A 170 -7.04 -14.65 3.96
CA ARG A 170 -7.25 -15.67 5.00
C ARG A 170 -6.33 -15.43 6.18
N GLU A 171 -5.05 -15.17 5.94
CA GLU A 171 -4.09 -14.85 7.01
C GLU A 171 -4.57 -13.69 7.88
N ILE A 172 -5.19 -12.66 7.28
CA ILE A 172 -5.76 -11.52 8.02
C ILE A 172 -6.97 -11.95 8.86
N ALA A 173 -7.89 -12.72 8.29
CA ALA A 173 -9.08 -13.17 8.99
C ALA A 173 -8.77 -14.18 10.11
N ASP A 174 -7.78 -15.05 9.90
CA ASP A 174 -7.35 -16.12 10.82
C ASP A 174 -6.38 -15.60 11.91
N ALA A 175 -5.93 -14.35 11.83
CA ALA A 175 -5.09 -13.73 12.86
C ALA A 175 -5.82 -13.51 14.19
N GLU A 176 -7.15 -13.67 14.22
CA GLU A 176 -8.02 -13.58 15.42
C GLU A 176 -7.86 -12.30 16.26
N CYS A 177 -7.28 -11.24 15.68
CA CYS A 177 -7.10 -9.95 16.35
C CYS A 177 -8.42 -9.18 16.53
N PHE A 178 -9.42 -9.49 15.71
CA PHE A 178 -10.74 -8.86 15.74
C PHE A 178 -11.85 -9.90 15.56
N ASN A 179 -12.86 -9.88 16.44
CA ASN A 179 -13.93 -10.88 16.47
C ASN A 179 -14.74 -10.96 15.15
N TYR A 180 -14.81 -9.87 14.39
CA TYR A 180 -15.51 -9.79 13.11
C TYR A 180 -14.55 -9.66 11.93
N ALA A 181 -13.30 -10.13 12.06
CA ALA A 181 -12.29 -10.04 11.00
C ALA A 181 -12.73 -10.76 9.72
N TYR A 182 -13.34 -11.94 9.87
CA TYR A 182 -13.95 -12.67 8.75
C TYR A 182 -14.99 -11.81 8.02
N ASP A 183 -15.95 -11.22 8.74
CA ASP A 183 -16.99 -10.39 8.16
C ASP A 183 -16.40 -9.16 7.48
N PHE A 184 -15.44 -8.50 8.13
CA PHE A 184 -14.77 -7.33 7.58
C PHE A 184 -14.08 -7.64 6.25
N VAL A 185 -13.20 -8.64 6.24
CA VAL A 185 -12.48 -9.07 5.03
C VAL A 185 -13.45 -9.47 3.92
N CYS A 186 -14.48 -10.26 4.24
CA CYS A 186 -15.47 -10.69 3.26
C CYS A 186 -16.31 -9.54 2.69
N ASN A 187 -16.66 -8.53 3.50
CA ASN A 187 -17.36 -7.34 3.01
C ASN A 187 -16.49 -6.45 2.11
N LEU A 188 -15.17 -6.51 2.21
CA LEU A 188 -14.27 -5.80 1.29
C LEU A 188 -14.04 -6.59 -0.01
N LEU A 189 -13.95 -7.91 0.09
CA LEU A 189 -13.72 -8.79 -1.05
C LEU A 189 -14.96 -8.96 -1.93
N GLN A 190 -16.12 -9.12 -1.29
CA GLN A 190 -17.41 -9.32 -1.93
C GLN A 190 -18.46 -8.36 -1.37
N PRO A 191 -18.33 -7.03 -1.58
CA PRO A 191 -19.24 -6.05 -1.01
C PRO A 191 -20.69 -6.29 -1.43
N SER A 192 -21.64 -5.96 -0.57
CA SER A 192 -23.08 -6.01 -0.89
C SER A 192 -23.38 -5.08 -2.05
N CYS A 193 -24.39 -5.43 -2.86
CA CYS A 193 -24.75 -4.70 -4.06
C CYS A 193 -26.20 -4.20 -4.02
N ILE A 194 -26.39 -2.93 -4.39
CA ILE A 194 -27.71 -2.30 -4.53
C ILE A 194 -27.88 -1.85 -5.99
N LYS A 195 -29.08 -2.04 -6.55
CA LYS A 195 -29.38 -1.55 -7.90
C LYS A 195 -29.36 -0.02 -7.93
N GLY A 196 -28.53 0.56 -8.80
CA GLY A 196 -28.50 1.99 -9.03
C GLY A 196 -29.17 2.39 -10.35
N VAL A 197 -29.23 3.70 -10.60
CA VAL A 197 -29.95 4.27 -11.77
C VAL A 197 -29.14 4.12 -13.06
N LYS A 198 -27.81 4.21 -12.99
CA LYS A 198 -26.90 4.09 -14.14
C LYS A 198 -26.03 2.83 -14.07
N GLU A 199 -25.47 2.58 -12.89
CA GLU A 199 -24.72 1.37 -12.54
C GLU A 199 -25.13 0.91 -11.15
N ASP A 200 -24.86 -0.36 -10.85
CA ASP A 200 -25.13 -0.89 -9.52
C ASP A 200 -24.08 -0.38 -8.52
N VAL A 201 -24.48 -0.21 -7.27
CA VAL A 201 -23.69 0.44 -6.23
C VAL A 201 -23.20 -0.61 -5.24
N MET A 202 -21.89 -0.60 -4.96
CA MET A 202 -21.32 -1.38 -3.87
C MET A 202 -21.57 -0.68 -2.54
N VAL A 203 -21.88 -1.46 -1.51
CA VAL A 203 -22.02 -0.99 -0.13
C VAL A 203 -20.77 -1.39 0.63
N LEU A 204 -20.05 -0.38 1.13
CA LEU A 204 -18.86 -0.58 1.93
C LEU A 204 -19.19 -0.65 3.42
N PRO A 205 -18.32 -1.27 4.23
CA PRO A 205 -18.49 -1.24 5.67
C PRO A 205 -18.52 0.19 6.21
N CYS A 206 -19.28 0.39 7.30
CA CYS A 206 -19.38 1.69 7.95
C CYS A 206 -18.01 2.15 8.46
N LYS A 207 -17.79 3.48 8.44
CA LYS A 207 -16.55 4.10 8.92
C LYS A 207 -16.18 3.69 10.36
N SER A 208 -17.17 3.54 11.24
CA SER A 208 -16.96 3.06 12.62
C SER A 208 -16.42 1.64 12.66
N PHE A 209 -17.02 0.72 11.90
CA PHE A 209 -16.57 -0.66 11.82
C PHE A 209 -15.16 -0.79 11.22
N CYS A 210 -14.83 0.02 10.20
CA CYS A 210 -13.45 0.11 9.70
C CYS A 210 -12.46 0.58 10.78
N ARG A 211 -12.88 1.47 11.68
CA ARG A 211 -12.02 1.93 12.79
C ARG A 211 -11.87 0.90 13.89
N GLU A 212 -12.89 0.07 14.13
CA GLU A 212 -12.82 -1.04 15.08
C GLU A 212 -11.85 -2.12 14.61
N PHE A 213 -11.86 -2.46 13.31
CA PHE A 213 -10.90 -3.40 12.74
C PHE A 213 -9.43 -2.94 12.85
N MET A 214 -9.21 -1.63 12.90
CA MET A 214 -7.87 -1.01 12.92
C MET A 214 -7.30 -0.78 14.33
N GLN A 215 -8.03 -1.18 15.39
CA GLN A 215 -7.62 -1.08 16.79
C GLN A 215 -6.95 -2.36 17.26
#